data_AF-A0A7W9ZF11-F1
#
_entry.id   AF-A0A7W9ZF11-F1
#
_cell.length_a   1.000
_cell.length_b   1.000
_cell.length_c   1.000
_cell.angle_alpha   90.00
_cell.angle_beta   90.00
_cell.angle_gamma   90.00
#
_symmetry.space_group_name_H-M   'P 1'
#
loop_
_entity.id
_entity.type
_entity.pdbx_description
1 polymer ?
#
loop_
_entity_poly.entity_id
_entity_poly.type
_entity_poly.pdbx_seq_one_letter_code
_entity_poly.pdbx_strand_id
1 'polypeptide(L)'
;MTLAEVFAYAADRYGSTPQYLWQASPDSGVLRHGTDGKWYAVFTPRPAHTLGLPGDARLDLLSVKAAPALIEMLRGSDGYHPAYHMNRKHWISLRLDGSVPRDQVLALLDGSFDLTG
;
A
#
# COMPACT_ATOMS: atom_id res chain seq x y z
N MET A 1 -8.59 -1.57 8.01
CA MET A 1 -9.34 -1.83 6.77
C MET A 1 -8.67 -2.96 6.01
N THR A 2 -9.34 -3.60 5.06
CA THR A 2 -8.86 -4.73 4.25
C THR A 2 -8.53 -4.32 2.80
N LEU A 3 -7.86 -5.19 2.03
CA LEU A 3 -7.64 -4.94 0.59
C LEU A 3 -8.94 -4.80 -0.20
N ALA A 4 -9.97 -5.59 0.12
CA ALA A 4 -11.27 -5.48 -0.55
C ALA A 4 -11.88 -4.08 -0.38
N GLU A 5 -11.75 -3.48 0.81
CA GLU A 5 -12.20 -2.11 1.06
C GLU A 5 -11.35 -1.07 0.31
N VAL A 6 -10.03 -1.28 0.21
CA VAL A 6 -9.14 -0.43 -0.61
C VAL A 6 -9.55 -0.48 -2.08
N PHE A 7 -9.83 -1.67 -2.62
CA PHE A 7 -10.23 -1.84 -4.02
C PHE A 7 -11.61 -1.21 -4.29
N ALA A 8 -12.56 -1.37 -3.39
CA ALA A 8 -13.86 -0.72 -3.50
C ALA A 8 -13.71 0.81 -3.50
N TYR A 9 -12.90 1.35 -2.59
CA TYR A 9 -12.62 2.79 -2.55
C TYR A 9 -11.93 3.27 -3.83
N ALA A 10 -10.91 2.55 -4.31
CA ALA A 10 -10.17 2.92 -5.52
C ALA A 10 -11.02 2.86 -6.80
N ALA A 11 -11.97 1.92 -6.87
CA ALA A 11 -12.91 1.82 -7.98
C ALA A 11 -13.89 3.00 -7.98
N ASP A 12 -14.46 3.34 -6.82
CA ASP A 12 -15.43 4.44 -6.66
C ASP A 12 -14.78 5.82 -6.82
N ARG A 13 -13.65 6.05 -6.15
CA ARG A 13 -12.98 7.35 -6.06
C ARG A 13 -12.14 7.69 -7.30
N TYR A 14 -11.45 6.69 -7.85
CA TYR A 14 -10.44 6.89 -8.90
C TYR A 14 -10.77 6.19 -10.22
N GLY A 15 -11.82 5.37 -10.27
CA GLY A 15 -12.16 4.58 -11.46
C GLY A 15 -11.12 3.50 -11.81
N SER A 16 -10.41 2.98 -10.81
CA SER A 16 -9.31 2.03 -11.04
C SER A 16 -9.53 0.71 -10.30
N THR A 17 -9.11 -0.39 -10.95
CA THR A 17 -9.22 -1.76 -10.42
C THR A 17 -7.83 -2.38 -10.24
N PRO A 18 -7.66 -3.32 -9.31
CA PRO A 18 -6.38 -4.00 -9.10
C PRO A 18 -5.89 -4.71 -10.36
N GLN A 19 -4.58 -4.67 -10.59
CA GLN A 19 -3.93 -5.39 -11.68
C GLN A 19 -2.81 -6.29 -11.14
N TYR A 20 -2.83 -7.55 -11.55
CA TYR A 20 -1.90 -8.58 -11.09
C TYR A 20 -0.85 -8.82 -12.17
N LEU A 21 0.30 -8.18 -12.02
CA LEU A 21 1.32 -8.11 -13.08
C LEU A 21 2.35 -9.25 -12.99
N TRP A 22 2.36 -10.01 -11.90
CA TRP A 22 3.43 -10.96 -11.59
C TRP A 22 2.92 -12.39 -11.43
N GLN A 23 3.30 -13.27 -12.36
CA GLN A 23 2.93 -14.69 -12.32
C GLN A 23 3.54 -15.42 -11.09
N ALA A 24 4.75 -15.04 -10.69
CA ALA A 24 5.44 -15.62 -9.53
C ALA A 24 4.87 -15.15 -8.18
N SER A 25 3.97 -14.17 -8.17
CA SER A 25 3.34 -13.61 -6.97
C SER A 25 1.90 -13.21 -7.28
N PRO A 26 1.01 -14.19 -7.52
CA PRO A 26 -0.33 -13.96 -8.07
C PRO A 26 -1.24 -13.15 -7.14
N ASP A 27 -0.94 -13.11 -5.84
CA ASP A 27 -1.70 -12.32 -4.86
C ASP A 27 -1.16 -10.89 -4.70
N SER A 28 -0.04 -10.56 -5.36
CA SER A 28 0.49 -9.20 -5.38
C SER A 28 -0.01 -8.47 -6.62
N GLY A 29 -0.29 -7.19 -6.47
CA GLY A 29 -0.73 -6.38 -7.58
C GLY A 29 -0.57 -4.89 -7.33
N VAL A 30 -1.08 -4.11 -8.28
CA VAL A 30 -0.95 -2.66 -8.29
C VAL A 30 -2.29 -2.01 -8.54
N LEU A 31 -2.41 -0.77 -8.07
CA LEU A 31 -3.37 0.20 -8.57
C LEU A 31 -2.61 1.30 -9.31
N ARG A 32 -3.13 1.69 -10.47
CA ARG A 32 -2.48 2.65 -11.36
C ARG A 32 -3.48 3.57 -12.04
N HIS A 33 -3.00 4.76 -12.40
CA HIS A 33 -3.74 5.76 -13.15
C HIS A 33 -4.22 5.18 -14.48
N GLY A 34 -5.49 5.42 -14.82
CA GLY A 34 -6.07 4.95 -16.09
C GLY A 34 -5.53 5.68 -17.32
N THR A 35 -5.02 6.90 -17.14
CA THR A 35 -4.54 7.78 -18.20
C THR A 35 -3.14 7.44 -18.69
N ASP A 36 -2.18 7.27 -17.77
CA ASP A 36 -0.76 7.08 -18.09
C ASP A 36 -0.14 5.80 -17.49
N GLY A 37 -0.93 5.03 -16.74
CA GLY A 37 -0.49 3.78 -16.15
C GLY A 37 0.50 3.91 -15.00
N LYS A 38 0.77 5.12 -14.48
CA LYS A 38 1.64 5.31 -13.31
C LYS A 38 1.00 4.68 -12.08
N TRP A 39 1.82 3.97 -11.30
CA TRP A 39 1.36 3.31 -10.08
C TRP A 39 1.27 4.30 -8.94
N TYR A 40 0.17 4.22 -8.20
CA TYR A 40 -0.03 4.98 -6.98
C TYR A 40 -0.20 4.06 -5.76
N ALA A 41 -0.47 2.76 -5.96
CA ALA A 41 -0.41 1.80 -4.87
C ALA A 41 0.06 0.43 -5.34
N VAL A 42 0.72 -0.30 -4.45
CA VAL A 42 1.18 -1.68 -4.67
C VAL A 42 0.78 -2.49 -3.46
N PHE A 43 0.06 -3.59 -3.64
CA PHE A 43 -0.30 -4.48 -2.54
C PHE A 43 0.48 -5.79 -2.63
N THR A 44 1.10 -6.18 -1.52
CA THR A 44 1.97 -7.36 -1.43
C THR A 44 1.71 -8.10 -0.13
N PRO A 45 0.84 -9.12 -0.13
CA PRO A 45 0.57 -9.93 1.05
C PRO A 45 1.82 -10.71 1.48
N ARG A 46 2.17 -10.68 2.77
CA ARG A 46 3.45 -11.20 3.30
C ARG A 46 3.27 -11.90 4.65
N PRO A 47 4.05 -12.94 4.97
CA PRO A 47 4.03 -13.54 6.30
C PRO A 47 4.51 -12.56 7.39
N ALA A 48 3.89 -12.61 8.56
CA ALA A 48 4.16 -11.72 9.69
C ALA A 48 5.63 -11.72 10.12
N HIS A 49 6.29 -12.88 10.18
CA HIS A 49 7.73 -12.97 10.50
C HIS A 49 8.63 -12.16 9.55
N THR A 50 8.24 -11.97 8.29
CA THR A 50 9.03 -11.17 7.33
C THR A 50 8.99 -9.67 7.65
N LEU A 51 8.09 -9.25 8.54
CA LEU A 51 7.91 -7.89 9.04
C LEU A 51 8.43 -7.73 10.48
N GLY A 52 9.12 -8.73 11.02
CA GLY A 52 9.58 -8.73 12.41
C GLY A 52 8.46 -8.97 13.44
N LEU A 53 7.31 -9.48 13.01
CA LEU A 53 6.18 -9.83 13.87
C LEU A 53 6.17 -11.35 14.14
N PRO A 54 5.64 -11.82 15.28
CA PRO A 54 5.57 -13.25 15.55
C PRO A 54 4.57 -13.96 14.63
N GLY A 55 4.90 -15.20 14.26
CA GLY A 55 4.02 -16.11 13.52
C GLY A 55 4.10 -16.01 12.00
N ASP A 56 3.26 -16.83 11.33
CA ASP A 56 3.24 -17.00 9.88
C ASP A 56 1.95 -16.51 9.22
N ALA A 57 1.12 -15.79 9.98
CA ALA A 57 -0.10 -15.20 9.45
C ALA A 57 0.24 -14.30 8.26
N ARG A 58 -0.52 -14.46 7.19
CA ARG A 58 -0.38 -13.64 5.98
C ARG A 58 -1.06 -12.30 6.22
N LEU A 59 -0.30 -11.23 6.08
CA LEU A 59 -0.73 -9.85 6.29
C LEU A 59 -0.71 -9.09 4.98
N ASP A 60 -1.79 -8.39 4.70
CA ASP A 60 -1.87 -7.53 3.54
C ASP A 60 -1.14 -6.22 3.80
N LEU A 61 -0.21 -5.89 2.91
CA LEU A 61 0.50 -4.62 2.90
C LEU A 61 0.07 -3.81 1.71
N LEU A 62 -0.24 -2.53 1.95
CA LEU A 62 -0.48 -1.53 0.92
C LEU A 62 0.70 -0.57 0.90
N SER A 63 1.46 -0.54 -0.18
CA SER A 63 2.54 0.42 -0.38
C SER A 63 2.04 1.60 -1.19
N VAL A 64 2.25 2.81 -0.67
CA VAL A 64 1.83 4.05 -1.32
C VAL A 64 2.98 5.03 -1.37
N LYS A 65 2.90 5.99 -2.29
CA LYS A 65 3.85 7.07 -2.43
C LYS A 65 3.53 8.19 -1.42
N ALA A 66 4.56 8.73 -0.79
CA ALA A 66 4.42 9.81 0.17
C ALA A 66 5.65 10.73 0.13
N ALA A 67 5.49 11.95 0.66
CA ALA A 67 6.59 12.88 0.81
C ALA A 67 7.65 12.29 1.78
N PRO A 68 8.96 12.45 1.50
CA PRO A 68 10.01 11.89 2.36
C PRO A 68 9.88 12.30 3.84
N ALA A 69 9.51 13.55 4.12
CA ALA A 69 9.31 14.03 5.48
C ALA A 69 8.20 13.27 6.22
N LEU A 70 7.10 12.95 5.54
CA LEU A 70 6.01 12.16 6.11
C LEU A 70 6.44 10.71 6.34
N ILE A 71 7.21 10.13 5.42
CA ILE A 71 7.76 8.78 5.59
C ILE A 71 8.66 8.73 6.83
N GLU A 72 9.53 9.71 7.04
CA GLU A 72 10.38 9.75 8.23
C GLU A 72 9.56 9.87 9.54
N MET A 73 8.45 10.62 9.52
CA MET A 73 7.56 10.71 10.68
C MET A 73 6.85 9.39 11.00
N LEU A 74 6.40 8.67 9.96
CA LEU A 74 5.66 7.42 10.12
C LEU A 74 6.57 6.22 10.37
N ARG A 75 7.85 6.32 9.98
CA ARG A 75 8.84 5.26 10.14
C ARG A 75 8.98 4.89 11.62
N GLY A 76 8.80 3.61 11.93
CA GLY A 76 8.89 3.08 13.30
C GLY A 76 7.60 3.17 14.11
N SER A 77 6.54 3.79 13.57
CA SER A 77 5.19 3.69 14.14
C SER A 77 4.59 2.32 13.81
N ASP A 78 3.73 1.80 14.70
CA ASP A 78 3.08 0.51 14.45
C ASP A 78 2.20 0.57 13.19
N GLY A 79 2.18 -0.54 12.45
CA GLY A 79 1.48 -0.65 11.17
C GLY A 79 2.24 -0.10 9.96
N TYR A 80 3.34 0.63 10.15
CA TYR A 80 4.14 1.19 9.06
C TYR A 80 5.46 0.44 8.86
N HIS A 81 5.73 0.09 7.60
CA HIS A 81 6.89 -0.71 7.21
C HIS A 81 7.63 -0.04 6.05
N PRO A 82 8.96 -0.25 5.93
CA PRO A 82 9.69 0.17 4.74
C PRO A 82 9.09 -0.47 3.49
N ALA A 83 8.91 0.30 2.42
CA ALA A 83 8.43 -0.27 1.18
C ALA A 83 9.40 -1.32 0.62
N TYR A 84 8.83 -2.45 0.19
CA TYR A 84 9.58 -3.52 -0.46
C TYR A 84 9.54 -3.34 -1.97
N HIS A 85 10.68 -3.60 -2.63
CA HIS A 85 10.90 -3.40 -4.08
C HIS A 85 10.75 -1.97 -4.61
N MET A 86 10.18 -1.04 -3.83
CA MET A 86 10.02 0.36 -4.18
C MET A 86 11.13 1.23 -3.58
N ASN A 87 11.25 2.47 -4.07
CA ASN A 87 12.17 3.46 -3.50
C ASN A 87 11.68 3.90 -2.10
N ARG A 88 12.34 3.40 -1.06
CA ARG A 88 12.02 3.64 0.37
C ARG A 88 12.09 5.10 0.81
N LYS A 89 12.62 6.02 -0.01
CA LYS A 89 12.57 7.47 0.25
C LYS A 89 11.22 8.09 -0.12
N HIS A 90 10.47 7.44 -1.01
CA HIS A 90 9.22 7.96 -1.56
C HIS A 90 8.04 7.01 -1.37
N TRP A 91 8.28 5.79 -0.90
CA TRP A 91 7.25 4.78 -0.69
C TRP A 91 7.30 4.23 0.72
N ILE A 92 6.12 4.00 1.29
CA ILE A 92 5.92 3.39 2.61
C ILE A 92 4.83 2.32 2.52
N SER A 93 4.98 1.23 3.26
CA SER A 93 3.99 0.15 3.34
C SER A 93 3.16 0.28 4.61
N LEU A 94 1.84 0.17 4.47
CA LEU A 94 0.87 0.15 5.56
C LEU A 94 0.32 -1.26 5.73
N ARG A 95 0.16 -1.70 6.98
CA ARG A 95 -0.46 -2.99 7.31
C ARG A 95 -1.98 -2.85 7.39
N LEU A 96 -2.69 -3.69 6.65
CA LEU A 96 -4.15 -3.69 6.55
C LEU A 96 -4.80 -4.66 7.55
N ASP A 97 -4.38 -4.59 8.82
CA ASP A 97 -4.87 -5.43 9.92
C ASP A 97 -5.54 -4.64 11.05
N GLY A 98 -5.69 -3.32 10.85
CA GLY A 98 -6.27 -2.41 11.84
C GLY A 98 -5.25 -1.64 12.68
N SER A 99 -3.95 -1.93 12.55
CA SER A 99 -2.89 -1.14 13.19
C SER A 99 -2.80 0.30 12.68
N VAL A 100 -3.10 0.51 11.40
CA VAL A 100 -3.27 1.86 10.84
C VAL A 100 -4.76 2.22 10.80
N PRO A 101 -5.17 3.37 11.37
CA PRO A 101 -6.54 3.88 11.29
C PRO A 101 -7.04 3.99 9.84
N ARG A 102 -8.34 3.71 9.63
CA ARG A 102 -8.95 3.64 8.30
C ARG A 102 -8.76 4.96 7.53
N ASP A 103 -9.11 6.06 8.17
CA ASP A 103 -8.97 7.43 7.66
C ASP A 103 -7.53 7.74 7.24
N GLN A 104 -6.56 7.32 8.03
CA GLN A 104 -5.15 7.50 7.72
C GLN A 104 -4.70 6.70 6.49
N VAL A 105 -5.19 5.45 6.33
CA VAL A 105 -4.92 4.66 5.11
C VAL A 105 -5.51 5.34 3.88
N LEU A 106 -6.76 5.82 3.95
CA LEU A 106 -7.40 6.51 2.82
C LEU A 106 -6.68 7.82 2.47
N ALA A 107 -6.32 8.62 3.48
CA ALA A 107 -5.60 9.87 3.27
C ALA A 107 -4.23 9.67 2.60
N LEU A 108 -3.50 8.62 2.99
CA LEU A 108 -2.22 8.26 2.38
C LEU A 108 -2.39 7.70 0.96
N LEU A 109 -3.49 6.99 0.69
CA LEU A 109 -3.84 6.51 -0.64
C LEU A 109 -4.21 7.67 -1.59
N ASP A 110 -5.07 8.59 -1.14
CA ASP A 110 -5.44 9.81 -1.87
C ASP A 110 -4.21 10.66 -2.18
N GLY A 111 -3.37 10.92 -1.16
CA GLY A 111 -2.14 11.68 -1.35
C GLY A 111 -1.18 11.01 -2.34
N SER A 112 -1.11 9.68 -2.35
CA SER A 112 -0.31 8.95 -3.33
C SER A 112 -0.84 9.08 -4.74
N PHE A 113 -2.16 8.98 -4.92
CA PHE A 113 -2.83 9.19 -6.21
C PHE A 113 -2.50 10.58 -6.77
N ASP A 114 -2.63 11.63 -5.94
CA ASP A 114 -2.34 13.01 -6.31
C ASP A 114 -0.85 13.22 -6.67
N LEU A 115 0.07 12.59 -5.92
CA LEU A 115 1.52 12.69 -6.15
C LEU A 115 2.00 12.00 -7.44
N THR A 116 1.18 11.18 -8.06
CA THR A 116 1.53 10.45 -9.29
C THR A 116 0.64 10.76 -10.49
N GLY A 117 -0.32 11.68 -10.35
CA GLY A 117 -1.17 12.16 -11.45
C GLY A 117 -0.44 13.01 -12.48
#